data_AF-A0AAW6MAB7-F1
#
_entry.id   AF-A0AAW6MAB7-F1
#
_cell.length_a   1.000
_cell.length_b   1.000
_cell.length_c   1.000
_cell.angle_alpha   90.00
_cell.angle_beta   90.00
_cell.angle_gamma   90.00
#
_symmetry.space_group_name_H-M   'P 1'
#
loop_
_entity.id
_entity.type
_entity.pdbx_description
1 polymer ?
#
loop_
_entity_poly.entity_id
_entity_poly.type
_entity_poly.pdbx_seq_one_letter_code
_entity_poly.pdbx_strand_id
1 'polypeptide(L)'
;IHTVEEWGKERGMTHIQGPLGFTDFDAEGMLVEGVDQLSTMATIYNYPYYPQHMERMGFEKEADWVEYQIYIPDAIPDKHKRISDLIQRKYNLKIKKY
;
A
#
# COMPACT_ATOMS: atom_id res chain seq x y z
N ILE A 1 10.47 -2.71 -23.75
CA ILE A 1 11.18 -3.08 -22.50
C ILE A 1 12.63 -3.48 -22.74
N HIS A 2 12.96 -4.18 -23.84
CA HIS A 2 14.32 -4.65 -24.17
C HIS A 2 15.45 -3.63 -24.02
N THR A 3 15.28 -2.38 -24.47
CA THR A 3 16.31 -1.34 -24.31
C THR A 3 16.67 -1.10 -22.83
N VAL A 4 15.69 -1.15 -21.93
CA VAL A 4 15.92 -0.99 -20.49
C VAL A 4 16.57 -2.25 -19.90
N GLU A 5 16.16 -3.44 -20.36
CA GLU A 5 16.77 -4.72 -19.97
C GLU A 5 18.25 -4.79 -20.34
N GLU A 6 18.60 -4.41 -21.56
CA GLU A 6 20.00 -4.37 -22.03
C GLU A 6 20.83 -3.38 -21.21
N TRP A 7 20.32 -2.17 -21.01
CA TRP A 7 21.01 -1.14 -20.22
C TRP A 7 21.28 -1.58 -18.77
N GLY A 8 20.31 -2.28 -18.15
CA GLY A 8 20.46 -2.85 -16.82
C GLY A 8 21.48 -3.98 -16.77
N LYS A 9 21.43 -4.90 -17.75
CA LYS A 9 22.38 -6.02 -17.86
C LYS A 9 23.82 -5.54 -18.03
N GLU A 10 24.06 -4.51 -18.84
CA GLU A 10 25.37 -3.87 -18.99
C GLU A 10 25.94 -3.33 -17.66
N ARG A 11 25.06 -3.04 -16.69
CA ARG A 11 25.40 -2.53 -15.35
C ARG A 11 25.35 -3.59 -14.26
N GLY A 12 25.21 -4.87 -14.63
CA GLY A 12 25.15 -5.99 -13.69
C GLY A 12 23.83 -6.11 -12.93
N MET A 13 22.75 -5.47 -13.39
CA MET A 13 21.42 -5.64 -12.81
C MET A 13 20.85 -7.00 -13.21
N THR A 14 20.13 -7.63 -12.28
CA THR A 14 19.54 -8.98 -12.46
C THR A 14 18.03 -9.00 -12.52
N HIS A 15 17.36 -7.93 -12.08
CA HIS A 15 15.91 -7.82 -11.99
C HIS A 15 15.43 -6.44 -12.46
N ILE A 16 14.17 -6.38 -12.88
CA ILE A 16 13.43 -5.15 -13.16
C ILE A 16 12.16 -5.21 -12.32
N GLN A 17 11.89 -4.17 -11.55
CA GLN A 17 10.74 -4.07 -10.66
C GLN A 17 9.94 -2.80 -10.99
N GLY A 18 8.61 -2.90 -10.92
CA GLY A 18 7.73 -1.77 -11.20
C GLY A 18 6.27 -2.17 -11.41
N PRO A 19 5.38 -1.18 -11.53
CA PRO A 19 5.66 0.26 -11.42
C PRO A 19 5.87 0.69 -9.95
N LEU A 20 6.87 1.54 -9.74
CA LEU A 20 7.17 2.15 -8.44
C LEU A 20 7.15 3.66 -8.61
N GLY A 21 6.77 4.35 -7.54
CA GLY A 21 6.82 5.80 -7.46
C GLY A 21 8.24 6.32 -7.26
N PHE A 22 8.41 7.64 -7.10
CA PHE A 22 9.73 8.20 -6.79
C PHE A 22 10.10 8.00 -5.33
N THR A 23 9.09 7.97 -4.46
CA THR A 23 9.17 7.72 -3.02
C THR A 23 8.09 6.71 -2.61
N ASP A 24 8.23 6.09 -1.45
CA ASP A 24 7.22 5.20 -0.86
C ASP A 24 5.85 5.87 -0.60
N PHE A 25 5.74 7.19 -0.79
CA PHE A 25 4.47 7.93 -0.70
C PHE A 25 3.78 8.11 -2.05
N ASP A 26 4.46 7.80 -3.15
CA ASP A 26 3.91 7.85 -4.49
C ASP A 26 3.18 6.55 -4.82
N ALA A 27 2.28 6.58 -5.80
CA ALA A 27 1.48 5.42 -6.14
C ALA A 27 2.33 4.30 -6.76
N GLU A 28 2.17 3.08 -6.24
CA GLU A 28 2.91 1.90 -6.68
C GLU A 28 1.99 0.75 -7.08
N GLY A 29 2.57 -0.24 -7.78
CA GLY A 29 1.90 -1.47 -8.13
C GLY A 29 0.78 -1.31 -9.15
N MET A 30 -0.14 -2.26 -9.16
CA MET A 30 -1.28 -2.28 -10.09
C MET A 30 -2.49 -2.88 -9.38
N LEU A 31 -3.68 -2.39 -9.70
CA LEU A 31 -4.92 -2.92 -9.17
C LEU A 31 -5.20 -4.31 -9.77
N VAL A 32 -5.20 -5.34 -8.91
CA VAL A 32 -5.47 -6.74 -9.28
C VAL A 32 -6.88 -7.19 -8.90
N GLU A 33 -7.45 -6.60 -7.85
CA GLU A 33 -8.79 -6.88 -7.32
C GLU A 33 -9.43 -5.59 -6.79
N GLY A 34 -10.76 -5.54 -6.63
CA GLY A 34 -11.45 -4.36 -6.09
C GLY A 34 -11.69 -3.24 -7.10
N VAL A 35 -11.78 -3.55 -8.40
CA VAL A 35 -12.08 -2.59 -9.48
C VAL A 35 -13.47 -1.95 -9.42
N ASP A 36 -14.31 -2.44 -8.51
CA ASP A 36 -15.63 -1.91 -8.16
C ASP A 36 -15.59 -0.97 -6.94
N GLN A 37 -14.42 -0.84 -6.29
CA GLN A 37 -14.21 0.00 -5.13
C GLN A 37 -13.65 1.36 -5.51
N LEU A 38 -13.83 2.35 -4.63
CA LEU A 38 -13.21 3.67 -4.79
C LEU A 38 -11.69 3.55 -4.62
N SER A 39 -10.93 4.21 -5.50
CA SER A 39 -9.47 4.30 -5.38
C SER A 39 -9.06 4.83 -4.00
N THR A 40 -8.04 4.21 -3.41
CA THR A 40 -7.33 4.81 -2.29
C THR A 40 -6.18 5.68 -2.79
N MET A 41 -5.46 6.30 -1.86
CA MET A 41 -4.36 7.20 -2.16
C MET A 41 -3.03 6.46 -2.44
N ALA A 42 -2.90 5.21 -1.99
CA ALA A 42 -1.60 4.56 -1.88
C ALA A 42 -1.15 3.83 -3.16
N THR A 43 -2.09 3.28 -3.95
CA THR A 43 -1.76 2.40 -5.08
C THR A 43 -2.32 2.93 -6.40
N ILE A 44 -1.77 2.44 -7.52
CA ILE A 44 -2.22 2.83 -8.86
C ILE A 44 -3.56 2.17 -9.19
N TYR A 45 -4.58 2.99 -9.47
CA TYR A 45 -5.88 2.52 -9.94
C TYR A 45 -5.92 2.44 -11.47
N ASN A 46 -5.70 1.24 -12.00
CA ASN A 46 -5.70 0.96 -13.43
C ASN A 46 -6.78 -0.04 -13.84
N TYR A 47 -7.04 -0.14 -15.15
CA TYR A 47 -7.99 -1.11 -15.66
C TYR A 47 -7.46 -2.55 -15.47
N PRO A 48 -8.35 -3.56 -15.31
CA PRO A 48 -7.97 -4.96 -15.05
C PRO A 48 -7.01 -5.59 -16.06
N TYR A 49 -6.90 -5.02 -17.27
CA TYR A 49 -6.04 -5.55 -18.32
C TYR A 49 -4.55 -5.19 -18.13
N TYR A 50 -4.21 -4.26 -17.25
CA TYR A 50 -2.82 -3.82 -17.06
C TYR A 50 -1.91 -4.92 -16.49
N PRO A 51 -2.28 -5.63 -15.40
CA PRO A 51 -1.51 -6.78 -14.93
C PRO A 51 -1.31 -7.83 -16.03
N GLN A 52 -2.35 -8.09 -16.83
CA GLN A 52 -2.30 -9.05 -17.94
C GLN A 52 -1.31 -8.64 -19.04
N HIS A 53 -1.11 -7.33 -19.26
CA HIS A 53 -0.08 -6.85 -20.18
C HIS A 53 1.33 -7.11 -19.66
N MET A 54 1.55 -6.94 -18.35
CA MET A 54 2.85 -7.22 -17.72
C MET A 54 3.16 -8.72 -17.79
N GLU A 55 2.19 -9.58 -17.50
CA GLU A 55 2.32 -11.04 -17.63
C GLU A 55 2.67 -11.47 -19.06
N ARG A 56 2.03 -10.88 -20.07
CA ARG A 56 2.35 -11.15 -21.50
C ARG A 56 3.76 -10.73 -21.89
N MET A 57 4.36 -9.79 -21.17
CA MET A 57 5.76 -9.38 -21.34
C MET A 57 6.74 -10.26 -20.56
N GLY A 58 6.24 -11.25 -19.79
CA GLY A 58 7.06 -12.17 -19.01
C GLY A 58 7.38 -11.69 -17.59
N PHE A 59 6.74 -10.60 -17.12
CA PHE A 59 6.83 -10.20 -15.72
C PHE A 59 5.93 -11.04 -14.84
N GLU A 60 6.34 -11.22 -13.59
CA GLU A 60 5.59 -11.94 -12.57
C GLU A 60 5.31 -11.04 -11.36
N LYS A 61 4.30 -11.42 -10.59
CA LYS A 61 3.93 -10.71 -9.37
C LYS A 61 4.89 -11.05 -8.24
N GLU A 62 5.48 -10.02 -7.63
CA GLU A 62 6.43 -10.18 -6.52
C GLU A 62 5.80 -9.93 -5.15
N ALA A 63 4.88 -8.96 -5.04
CA ALA A 63 4.25 -8.54 -3.79
C ALA A 63 2.77 -8.19 -3.98
N ASP A 64 2.01 -8.28 -2.89
CA ASP A 64 0.60 -7.90 -2.79
C ASP A 64 0.42 -6.84 -1.69
N TRP A 65 -0.26 -5.74 -2.04
CA TRP A 65 -0.74 -4.76 -1.08
C TRP A 65 -2.23 -4.98 -0.85
N VAL A 66 -2.62 -5.13 0.41
CA VAL A 66 -4.01 -5.38 0.77
C VAL A 66 -4.58 -4.16 1.47
N GLU A 67 -5.63 -3.61 0.88
CA GLU A 67 -6.32 -2.44 1.38
C GLU A 67 -7.68 -2.84 1.96
N TYR A 68 -7.98 -2.34 3.16
CA TYR A 68 -9.22 -2.66 3.85
C TYR A 68 -10.06 -1.41 4.05
N GLN A 69 -11.32 -1.48 3.66
CA GLN A 69 -12.31 -0.53 4.11
C GLN A 69 -12.67 -0.84 5.57
N ILE A 70 -12.27 0.05 6.48
CA ILE A 70 -12.64 -0.04 7.89
C ILE A 70 -13.80 0.92 8.19
N TYR A 71 -14.81 0.41 8.88
CA TYR A 71 -15.90 1.23 9.38
C TYR A 71 -15.52 1.77 10.76
N ILE A 72 -15.52 3.08 10.91
CA ILE A 72 -15.26 3.72 12.20
C ILE A 72 -16.52 3.55 13.06
N PRO A 73 -16.44 2.91 14.23
CA PRO A 73 -17.58 2.78 15.12
C PRO A 73 -17.98 4.14 15.72
N ASP A 74 -19.26 4.31 16.02
CA ASP A 74 -19.80 5.56 16.60
C ASP A 74 -19.14 5.97 17.93
N ALA A 75 -18.59 5.00 18.65
CA ALA A 75 -17.90 5.20 19.91
C ALA A 75 -16.67 4.31 20.06
N ILE A 76 -15.71 4.78 20.84
CA ILE A 76 -14.53 4.00 21.25
C ILE A 76 -15.01 2.81 22.08
N PRO A 77 -14.66 1.56 21.71
CA PRO A 77 -15.08 0.39 22.49
C PRO A 77 -14.58 0.44 23.94
N ASP A 78 -15.40 0.00 24.89
CA ASP A 78 -15.16 0.12 26.33
C ASP A 78 -13.82 -0.47 26.78
N LYS A 79 -13.38 -1.56 26.14
CA LYS A 79 -12.08 -2.19 26.41
C LYS A 79 -10.92 -1.22 26.17
N HIS A 80 -10.95 -0.47 25.07
CA HIS A 80 -9.90 0.48 24.73
C HIS A 80 -9.94 1.70 25.66
N LYS A 81 -11.14 2.17 26.01
CA LYS A 81 -11.34 3.25 26.99
C LYS A 81 -10.75 2.87 28.35
N ARG A 82 -11.07 1.67 28.85
CA ARG A 82 -10.54 1.15 30.12
C ARG A 82 -9.01 1.05 30.13
N ILE A 83 -8.41 0.57 29.04
CA ILE A 83 -6.94 0.47 28.93
C ILE A 83 -6.31 1.88 28.91
N SER A 84 -6.89 2.80 28.16
CA SER A 84 -6.43 4.20 28.13
C SER A 84 -6.46 4.85 29.51
N ASP A 85 -7.55 4.67 30.27
CA ASP A 85 -7.69 5.21 31.62
C ASP A 85 -6.65 4.61 32.59
N LEU A 86 -6.39 3.31 32.49
CA LEU A 86 -5.36 2.62 33.29
C LEU A 86 -3.96 3.17 33.00
N ILE A 87 -3.61 3.33 31.73
CA ILE A 87 -2.31 3.86 31.30
C ILE A 87 -2.17 5.33 31.74
N GLN A 88 -3.21 6.16 31.53
CA GLN A 88 -3.21 7.55 31.96
C GLN A 88 -2.96 7.70 33.47
N ARG A 89 -3.63 6.88 34.29
CA ARG A 89 -3.43 6.90 35.75
C ARG A 89 -2.05 6.39 36.14
N LYS A 90 -1.60 5.28 35.56
CA LYS A 90 -0.30 4.66 35.88
C LYS A 90 0.87 5.61 35.63
N TYR A 91 0.81 6.37 34.53
CA TYR A 91 1.89 7.26 34.12
C TYR A 91 1.59 8.75 34.38
N ASN A 92 0.52 9.08 35.11
CA ASN A 92 0.09 10.45 35.42
C ASN A 92 0.02 11.36 34.17
N LEU A 93 -0.48 10.81 33.07
CA LEU A 93 -0.60 11.51 31.79
C LEU A 93 -1.78 12.47 31.83
N LYS A 94 -1.65 13.61 31.16
CA LYS A 94 -2.72 14.62 31.04
C LYS A 94 -2.92 14.97 29.57
N ILE A 95 -4.16 14.88 29.11
CA ILE A 95 -4.53 15.34 27.77
C ILE A 95 -4.51 16.87 27.76
N LYS A 96 -3.69 17.45 26.89
CA LYS A 96 -3.71 18.89 26.59
C LYS A 96 -4.57 19.09 25.35
N LYS A 97 -5.66 19.87 25.49
CA LYS A 97 -6.45 20.34 24.35
C LYS A 97 -5.92 21.72 23.97
N TYR A 98 -5.67 21.92 22.68
CA TYR A 98 -5.35 23.21 22.07
C TYR A 98 -6.58 23.75 21.35
#